data_AF-A0A545W617-F1
#
_entry.id   AF-A0A545W617-F1
#
_cell.length_a   1.000
_cell.length_b   1.000
_cell.length_c   1.000
_cell.angle_alpha   90.00
_cell.angle_beta   90.00
_cell.angle_gamma   90.00
#
_symmetry.space_group_name_H-M   'P 1'
#
loop_
_entity.id
_entity.type
_entity.pdbx_description
1 polymer ?
#
loop_
_entity_poly.entity_id
_entity_poly.type
_entity_poly.pdbx_seq_one_letter_code
_entity_poly.pdbx_strand_id
1 'polypeptide(L)'
;MRAFQNLYPSSISKSFTTTTTAATICRNAALRQSTPSFATKQPTARCAPARRRNFSVTAASASSSHKMATVAGNGGAAGGAWGAWQVEPAKFTKLVADSMKALYPEEIADRAWDNVGLLVGNHEQESSQKKPVVLVTNDLTYQVATDAIQQGASVIVSYHPFIFSGLKSITDKDPQQSTLIRLMRAGVAVYCPHTAVDAAPSGLNTWLADAVAGPHATTRSVAVPCKTAPESHAGAGYGALATFTDGKDSSSSSGSSSNTGGVTVAEILKRLADKLGGLRHVMVASPVGADVRTTRVRSYGVCAGSGYDVLKAADVDLLVVGETSHHSALRAIQQGRTLVQVFHSNSERSYLQQVLRPALEERLRAAVPEATVVLSEYDKDPFTVIDVTEL
;
A
#
# COMPACT_ATOMS: atom_id res chain seq x y z
N MET A 1 26.54 17.33 53.19
CA MET A 1 26.96 16.75 54.48
C MET A 1 26.57 15.28 54.48
N ARG A 2 27.58 14.38 54.49
CA ARG A 2 27.66 12.96 54.95
C ARG A 2 26.58 11.96 54.48
N ALA A 3 26.86 10.72 54.05
CA ALA A 3 28.07 9.88 54.02
C ALA A 3 27.80 8.74 52.98
N PHE A 4 28.67 8.47 52.00
CA PHE A 4 29.89 7.65 52.01
C PHE A 4 29.69 6.11 51.98
N GLN A 5 29.99 5.55 50.81
CA GLN A 5 30.79 4.34 50.48
C GLN A 5 30.71 3.08 51.35
N ASN A 6 30.57 1.93 50.69
CA ASN A 6 31.35 0.73 51.02
C ASN A 6 31.69 -0.11 49.77
N LEU A 7 32.92 -0.61 49.77
CA LEU A 7 33.62 -1.41 48.77
C LEU A 7 33.52 -2.93 49.12
N TYR A 8 33.46 -3.78 48.07
CA TYR A 8 33.94 -5.19 47.82
C TYR A 8 34.51 -6.09 48.96
N PRO A 9 34.66 -7.45 48.85
CA PRO A 9 34.91 -8.27 47.63
C PRO A 9 34.36 -9.74 47.56
N SER A 10 34.75 -10.43 46.46
CA SER A 10 35.17 -11.86 46.34
C SER A 10 34.18 -13.00 46.00
N SER A 11 34.23 -13.40 44.71
CA SER A 11 34.56 -14.74 44.18
C SER A 11 34.02 -16.02 44.83
N ILE A 12 33.19 -16.77 44.09
CA ILE A 12 33.20 -18.24 44.10
C ILE A 12 33.02 -18.75 42.66
N SER A 13 34.04 -19.44 42.17
CA SER A 13 33.99 -20.30 41.00
C SER A 13 33.34 -21.63 41.36
N LYS A 14 32.50 -22.18 40.49
CA LYS A 14 32.24 -23.63 40.45
C LYS A 14 32.21 -24.09 39.00
N SER A 15 33.32 -24.71 38.63
CA SER A 15 33.48 -25.65 37.54
C SER A 15 32.56 -26.86 37.73
N PHE A 16 31.88 -27.29 36.66
CA PHE A 16 31.43 -28.67 36.52
C PHE A 16 31.90 -29.19 35.16
N THR A 17 32.78 -30.19 35.21
CA THR A 17 33.24 -30.99 34.09
C THR A 17 32.61 -32.38 34.19
N THR A 18 32.37 -32.96 33.00
CA THR A 18 32.13 -34.40 32.69
C THR A 18 30.80 -34.99 33.18
N THR A 19 30.02 -35.72 32.37
CA THR A 19 30.43 -36.91 31.60
C THR A 19 29.48 -37.21 30.43
N THR A 20 30.11 -37.65 29.34
CA THR A 20 29.69 -38.46 28.19
C THR A 20 28.43 -39.33 28.33
N THR A 21 27.56 -39.32 27.32
CA THR A 21 26.98 -40.56 26.77
C THR A 21 26.73 -40.41 25.27
N ALA A 22 27.14 -41.43 24.52
CA ALA A 22 27.09 -41.54 23.06
C ALA A 22 25.87 -42.32 22.57
N ALA A 23 25.74 -42.36 21.23
CA ALA A 23 24.85 -43.19 20.39
C ALA A 23 23.47 -42.56 20.10
N THR A 24 22.94 -42.51 18.87
CA THR A 24 23.09 -43.43 17.75
C THR A 24 22.91 -42.73 16.40
N ILE A 25 23.71 -43.21 15.44
CA ILE A 25 23.73 -42.94 14.01
C ILE A 25 22.46 -43.47 13.32
N CYS A 26 21.85 -42.69 12.43
CA CYS A 26 21.16 -43.24 11.26
C CYS A 26 21.54 -42.42 10.02
N ARG A 27 22.33 -43.06 9.14
CA ARG A 27 22.73 -42.57 7.82
C ARG A 27 21.65 -42.89 6.79
N ASN A 28 21.61 -42.02 5.77
CA ASN A 28 21.35 -42.28 4.36
C ASN A 28 19.98 -42.80 3.92
N ALA A 29 19.27 -41.94 3.18
CA ALA A 29 18.71 -42.32 1.88
C ALA A 29 18.83 -41.14 0.93
N ALA A 30 19.67 -41.30 -0.09
CA ALA A 30 19.87 -40.36 -1.17
C ALA A 30 18.84 -40.59 -2.29
N LEU A 31 18.48 -39.48 -2.95
CA LEU A 31 18.23 -39.34 -4.38
C LEU A 31 17.19 -40.27 -5.02
N ARG A 32 16.05 -39.67 -5.40
CA ARG A 32 15.49 -39.82 -6.76
C ARG A 32 14.74 -38.56 -7.16
N GLN A 33 15.29 -37.90 -8.17
CA GLN A 33 14.67 -36.84 -8.94
C GLN A 33 13.49 -37.44 -9.74
N SER A 34 12.34 -36.78 -9.71
CA SER A 34 11.31 -36.95 -10.73
C SER A 34 10.62 -35.61 -10.97
N THR A 35 10.99 -34.99 -12.07
CA THR A 35 10.32 -33.86 -12.69
C THR A 35 8.91 -34.27 -13.15
N PRO A 36 7.87 -33.42 -12.99
CA PRO A 36 6.67 -33.54 -13.79
C PRO A 36 6.74 -32.54 -14.95
N SER A 37 6.96 -33.08 -16.14
CA SER A 37 6.66 -32.42 -17.41
C SER A 37 5.15 -32.18 -17.49
N PHE A 38 4.74 -30.90 -17.51
CA PHE A 38 3.37 -30.52 -17.85
C PHE A 38 3.19 -30.63 -19.37
N ALA A 39 2.72 -31.79 -19.80
CA ALA A 39 2.23 -32.01 -21.16
C ALA A 39 0.86 -31.34 -21.31
N THR A 40 0.76 -30.44 -22.29
CA THR A 40 -0.47 -29.82 -22.78
C THR A 40 -1.40 -30.89 -23.36
N LYS A 41 -2.49 -31.20 -22.66
CA LYS A 41 -3.63 -31.94 -23.22
C LYS A 41 -4.73 -30.94 -23.62
N GLN A 42 -4.88 -30.73 -24.93
CA GLN A 42 -6.08 -30.13 -25.52
C GLN A 42 -7.29 -31.06 -25.30
N PRO A 43 -8.46 -30.55 -24.91
CA PRO A 43 -9.72 -31.26 -25.09
C PRO A 43 -10.34 -30.87 -26.43
N THR A 44 -10.40 -31.80 -27.37
CA THR A 44 -11.22 -31.73 -28.58
C THR A 44 -12.66 -32.17 -28.25
N ALA A 45 -13.54 -31.20 -27.99
CA ALA A 45 -14.98 -31.45 -27.95
C ALA A 45 -15.63 -30.88 -29.22
N ARG A 46 -16.00 -31.77 -30.14
CA ARG A 46 -16.79 -31.46 -31.33
C ARG A 46 -18.22 -31.12 -30.92
N CYS A 47 -18.68 -29.90 -31.21
CA CYS A 47 -20.09 -29.52 -31.17
C CYS A 47 -20.83 -30.14 -32.37
N ALA A 48 -21.91 -30.89 -32.10
CA ALA A 48 -22.89 -31.31 -33.10
C ALA A 48 -24.03 -30.28 -33.18
N PRO A 49 -24.59 -29.97 -34.37
CA PRO A 49 -25.62 -28.95 -34.51
C PRO A 49 -27.01 -29.45 -34.06
N ALA A 50 -27.66 -28.72 -33.16
CA ALA A 50 -29.02 -28.97 -32.71
C ALA A 50 -30.06 -28.52 -33.75
N ARG A 51 -30.99 -29.42 -34.08
CA ARG A 51 -32.16 -29.20 -34.95
C ARG A 51 -33.08 -28.09 -34.39
N ARG A 52 -33.40 -27.11 -35.23
CA ARG A 52 -34.51 -26.15 -34.99
C ARG A 52 -35.85 -26.87 -35.10
N ARG A 53 -36.69 -26.79 -34.07
CA ARG A 53 -38.13 -27.09 -34.14
C ARG A 53 -38.89 -25.76 -34.16
N ASN A 54 -39.63 -25.51 -35.23
CA ASN A 54 -40.57 -24.40 -35.33
C ASN A 54 -41.80 -24.70 -34.47
N PHE A 55 -42.16 -23.78 -33.58
CA PHE A 55 -43.48 -23.75 -32.95
C PHE A 55 -44.24 -22.53 -33.48
N SER A 56 -45.38 -22.78 -34.13
CA SER A 56 -46.36 -21.75 -34.45
C SER A 56 -47.24 -21.51 -33.23
N VAL A 57 -47.53 -20.25 -32.91
CA VAL A 57 -48.51 -19.87 -31.89
C VAL A 57 -49.62 -19.09 -32.59
N THR A 58 -50.81 -19.65 -32.59
CA THR A 58 -52.06 -19.02 -33.04
C THR A 58 -52.59 -18.07 -31.96
N ALA A 59 -52.87 -16.83 -32.35
CA ALA A 59 -53.52 -15.84 -31.49
C ALA A 59 -55.04 -16.09 -31.42
N ALA A 60 -55.59 -16.11 -30.21
CA ALA A 60 -57.03 -16.01 -29.96
C ALA A 60 -57.30 -14.71 -29.19
N SER A 61 -58.24 -13.92 -29.69
CA SER A 61 -58.69 -12.67 -29.09
C SER A 61 -59.79 -12.92 -28.05
N ALA A 62 -59.72 -12.21 -26.94
CA ALA A 62 -60.86 -12.01 -26.05
C ALA A 62 -60.78 -10.58 -25.49
N SER A 63 -61.86 -9.82 -25.70
CA SER A 63 -62.08 -8.48 -25.19
C SER A 63 -62.67 -8.54 -23.79
N SER A 64 -62.19 -7.70 -22.88
CA SER A 64 -63.03 -7.17 -21.81
C SER A 64 -62.49 -5.84 -21.32
N SER A 65 -63.38 -4.85 -21.29
CA SER A 65 -63.17 -3.46 -20.97
C SER A 65 -63.45 -3.23 -19.50
N HIS A 66 -62.47 -2.75 -18.72
CA HIS A 66 -62.70 -2.13 -17.41
C HIS A 66 -61.90 -0.83 -17.30
N LYS A 67 -62.62 0.28 -17.05
CA LYS A 67 -62.10 1.64 -16.90
C LYS A 67 -61.22 1.73 -15.64
N MET A 68 -59.97 2.17 -15.79
CA MET A 68 -59.16 2.61 -14.66
C MET A 68 -59.51 4.05 -14.28
N ALA A 69 -59.83 4.25 -13.01
CA ALA A 69 -59.89 5.56 -12.38
C ALA A 69 -58.47 6.12 -12.22
N THR A 70 -58.25 7.34 -12.71
CA THR A 70 -57.00 8.08 -12.54
C THR A 70 -56.90 8.63 -11.12
N VAL A 71 -56.02 8.05 -10.30
CA VAL A 71 -55.48 8.69 -9.11
C VAL A 71 -54.20 9.41 -9.53
N ALA A 72 -54.21 10.74 -9.47
CA ALA A 72 -53.05 11.56 -9.72
C ALA A 72 -52.07 11.44 -8.54
N GLY A 73 -51.08 10.55 -8.68
CA GLY A 73 -49.89 10.49 -7.84
C GLY A 73 -48.74 11.20 -8.54
N ASN A 74 -48.38 12.38 -8.03
CA ASN A 74 -47.26 13.18 -8.53
C ASN A 74 -45.95 12.54 -8.05
N GLY A 75 -45.28 11.82 -8.95
CA GLY A 75 -44.01 11.14 -8.69
C GLY A 75 -43.36 10.78 -10.02
N GLY A 76 -42.65 11.74 -10.60
CA GLY A 76 -41.93 11.58 -11.87
C GLY A 76 -40.74 10.63 -11.74
N ALA A 77 -41.01 9.33 -11.76
CA ALA A 77 -40.08 8.33 -12.28
C ALA A 77 -40.70 7.85 -13.58
N ALA A 78 -40.20 8.36 -14.71
CA ALA A 78 -40.56 7.86 -16.02
C ALA A 78 -40.07 6.41 -16.14
N GLY A 79 -40.96 5.46 -15.81
CA GLY A 79 -40.75 4.04 -16.06
C GLY A 79 -40.72 3.80 -17.57
N GLY A 80 -39.51 3.59 -18.11
CA GLY A 80 -39.35 3.43 -19.56
C GLY A 80 -37.94 3.13 -20.03
N ALA A 81 -37.17 2.29 -19.35
CA ALA A 81 -35.99 1.59 -19.91
C ALA A 81 -35.51 0.51 -18.93
N TRP A 82 -34.94 -0.58 -19.44
CA TRP A 82 -34.25 -1.56 -18.61
C TRP A 82 -33.00 -0.95 -17.93
N GLY A 83 -32.94 -1.02 -16.60
CA GLY A 83 -31.73 -1.37 -15.83
C GLY A 83 -30.83 -0.22 -15.34
N ALA A 84 -30.18 -0.46 -14.21
CA ALA A 84 -29.35 0.47 -13.42
C ALA A 84 -28.11 1.09 -14.12
N TRP A 85 -27.95 0.97 -15.43
CA TRP A 85 -26.78 1.50 -16.16
C TRP A 85 -26.70 3.03 -16.16
N GLN A 86 -27.82 3.72 -15.93
CA GLN A 86 -27.90 5.18 -15.79
C GLN A 86 -27.60 5.66 -14.38
N VAL A 87 -27.41 4.72 -13.45
CA VAL A 87 -27.18 5.05 -12.05
C VAL A 87 -25.71 5.45 -11.90
N GLU A 88 -25.53 6.70 -11.52
CA GLU A 88 -24.24 7.32 -11.35
C GLU A 88 -23.86 7.41 -9.87
N PRO A 89 -22.55 7.44 -9.55
CA PRO A 89 -22.10 7.82 -8.22
C PRO A 89 -22.57 9.23 -7.85
N ALA A 90 -22.73 9.49 -6.56
CA ALA A 90 -23.01 10.82 -6.04
C ALA A 90 -22.02 11.87 -6.59
N LYS A 91 -22.47 13.12 -6.78
CA LYS A 91 -21.63 14.20 -7.34
C LYS A 91 -20.35 14.41 -6.54
N PHE A 92 -20.44 14.41 -5.21
CA PHE A 92 -19.27 14.54 -4.35
C PHE A 92 -18.31 13.36 -4.48
N THR A 93 -18.82 12.14 -4.60
CA THR A 93 -17.99 10.94 -4.85
C THR A 93 -17.25 11.00 -6.18
N LYS A 94 -17.90 11.48 -7.25
CA LYS A 94 -17.24 11.72 -8.54
C LYS A 94 -16.13 12.76 -8.41
N LEU A 95 -16.40 13.89 -7.75
CA LEU A 95 -15.41 14.92 -7.50
C LEU A 95 -14.18 14.38 -6.76
N VAL A 96 -14.39 13.53 -5.74
CA VAL A 96 -13.28 12.88 -5.03
C VAL A 96 -12.50 11.95 -5.93
N ALA A 97 -13.17 11.07 -6.69
CA ALA A 97 -12.51 10.16 -7.62
C ALA A 97 -11.71 10.92 -8.70
N ASP A 98 -12.28 11.97 -9.29
CA ASP A 98 -11.63 12.77 -10.33
C ASP A 98 -10.47 13.58 -9.77
N SER A 99 -10.59 14.10 -8.54
CA SER A 99 -9.48 14.78 -7.84
C SER A 99 -8.33 13.82 -7.57
N MET A 100 -8.63 12.58 -7.18
CA MET A 100 -7.64 11.53 -6.98
C MET A 100 -6.97 11.13 -8.29
N LYS A 101 -7.72 10.92 -9.38
CA LYS A 101 -7.16 10.65 -10.71
C LYS A 101 -6.28 11.77 -11.24
N ALA A 102 -6.61 13.02 -10.92
CA ALA A 102 -5.79 14.17 -11.31
C ALA A 102 -4.45 14.25 -10.56
N LEU A 103 -4.38 13.70 -9.33
CA LEU A 103 -3.15 13.57 -8.55
C LEU A 103 -2.36 12.30 -8.88
N TYR A 104 -3.10 11.20 -9.08
CA TYR A 104 -2.60 9.84 -9.22
C TYR A 104 -3.46 9.11 -10.27
N PRO A 105 -3.18 9.29 -11.58
CA PRO A 105 -3.95 8.68 -12.65
C PRO A 105 -3.99 7.16 -12.49
N GLU A 106 -5.13 6.52 -12.70
CA GLU A 106 -5.21 5.07 -12.55
C GLU A 106 -4.34 4.34 -13.60
N GLU A 107 -4.03 4.98 -14.73
CA GLU A 107 -3.17 4.46 -15.80
C GLU A 107 -1.74 4.15 -15.34
N ILE A 108 -1.28 4.78 -14.26
CA ILE A 108 0.06 4.49 -13.70
C ILE A 108 0.05 3.37 -12.65
N ALA A 109 -1.12 2.90 -12.22
CA ALA A 109 -1.26 1.73 -11.35
C ALA A 109 -0.91 0.41 -12.08
N ASP A 110 -0.56 -0.62 -11.31
CA ASP A 110 -0.24 -1.94 -11.87
C ASP A 110 -1.52 -2.68 -12.27
N ARG A 111 -1.82 -2.63 -13.57
CA ARG A 111 -3.04 -3.24 -14.13
C ARG A 111 -3.03 -4.77 -14.14
N ALA A 112 -1.91 -5.42 -13.84
CA ALA A 112 -1.83 -6.89 -13.88
C ALA A 112 -2.45 -7.55 -12.64
N TRP A 113 -2.41 -6.86 -11.49
CA TRP A 113 -2.85 -7.44 -10.22
C TRP A 113 -3.54 -6.45 -9.28
N ASP A 114 -3.37 -5.14 -9.47
CA ASP A 114 -3.94 -4.15 -8.56
C ASP A 114 -5.42 -3.85 -8.85
N ASN A 115 -6.13 -3.37 -7.84
CA ASN A 115 -7.52 -2.94 -7.94
C ASN A 115 -7.71 -1.51 -7.41
N VAL A 116 -7.40 -0.54 -8.27
CA VAL A 116 -7.55 0.90 -8.01
C VAL A 116 -8.89 1.44 -8.54
N GLY A 117 -9.26 2.64 -8.09
CA GLY A 117 -10.44 3.38 -8.50
C GLY A 117 -11.57 3.33 -7.48
N LEU A 118 -12.80 3.56 -7.94
CA LEU A 118 -14.00 3.51 -7.10
C LEU A 118 -14.43 2.04 -6.89
N LEU A 119 -14.15 1.50 -5.70
CA LEU A 119 -14.43 0.10 -5.36
C LEU A 119 -15.83 -0.10 -4.76
N VAL A 120 -16.35 0.92 -4.08
CA VAL A 120 -17.72 0.93 -3.53
C VAL A 120 -18.35 2.27 -3.86
N GLY A 121 -19.46 2.26 -4.59
CA GLY A 121 -20.21 3.46 -4.94
C GLY A 121 -21.25 3.86 -3.90
N ASN A 122 -21.81 5.05 -4.06
CA ASN A 122 -23.01 5.53 -3.40
C ASN A 122 -23.84 6.38 -4.38
N HIS A 123 -25.09 6.70 -4.05
CA HIS A 123 -25.98 7.46 -4.94
C HIS A 123 -26.46 8.76 -4.31
N GLU A 124 -26.79 9.74 -5.15
CA GLU A 124 -27.19 11.09 -4.72
C GLU A 124 -28.33 11.08 -3.69
N GLN A 125 -29.30 10.17 -3.83
CA GLN A 125 -30.42 10.05 -2.90
C GLN A 125 -29.95 9.72 -1.47
N GLU A 126 -28.95 8.83 -1.33
CA GLU A 126 -28.40 8.39 -0.04
C GLU A 126 -27.32 9.36 0.48
N SER A 127 -26.58 9.99 -0.41
CA SER A 127 -25.47 10.89 -0.06
C SER A 127 -25.89 12.34 0.16
N SER A 128 -27.03 12.78 -0.37
CA SER A 128 -27.47 14.19 -0.28
C SER A 128 -27.64 14.71 1.16
N GLN A 129 -27.85 13.80 2.11
CA GLN A 129 -27.97 14.11 3.53
C GLN A 129 -26.63 14.11 4.27
N LYS A 130 -25.53 13.71 3.59
CA LYS A 130 -24.20 13.65 4.19
C LYS A 130 -23.43 14.94 3.96
N LYS A 131 -22.50 15.19 4.88
CA LYS A 131 -21.53 16.28 4.75
C LYS A 131 -20.46 15.90 3.71
N PRO A 132 -19.85 16.88 3.02
CA PRO A 132 -18.75 16.64 2.09
C PRO A 132 -17.44 16.36 2.85
N VAL A 133 -17.43 15.27 3.61
CA VAL A 133 -16.31 14.78 4.40
C VAL A 133 -15.71 13.57 3.69
N VAL A 134 -14.40 13.61 3.49
CA VAL A 134 -13.61 12.46 3.02
C VAL A 134 -12.77 11.96 4.18
N LEU A 135 -12.82 10.66 4.47
CA LEU A 135 -11.89 10.02 5.39
C LEU A 135 -10.77 9.35 4.62
N VAL A 136 -9.51 9.67 4.94
CA VAL A 136 -8.32 9.02 4.39
C VAL A 136 -7.80 7.99 5.40
N THR A 137 -7.42 6.81 4.91
CA THR A 137 -6.86 5.73 5.72
C THR A 137 -5.89 4.87 4.89
N ASN A 138 -4.95 4.20 5.55
CA ASN A 138 -4.12 3.17 4.96
C ASN A 138 -4.94 1.89 4.72
N ASP A 139 -5.58 1.40 5.78
CA ASP A 139 -6.27 0.12 5.83
C ASP A 139 -7.72 0.28 6.30
N LEU A 140 -8.68 -0.07 5.44
CA LEU A 140 -10.11 -0.01 5.78
C LEU A 140 -10.54 -1.22 6.62
N THR A 141 -10.32 -1.13 7.93
CA THR A 141 -10.82 -2.10 8.93
C THR A 141 -12.27 -1.82 9.33
N TYR A 142 -12.89 -2.75 10.07
CA TYR A 142 -14.25 -2.55 10.61
C TYR A 142 -14.35 -1.33 11.53
N GLN A 143 -13.32 -1.09 12.35
CA GLN A 143 -13.24 0.06 13.24
C GLN A 143 -13.12 1.36 12.45
N VAL A 144 -12.26 1.39 11.42
CA VAL A 144 -12.13 2.55 10.51
C VAL A 144 -13.43 2.84 9.78
N ALA A 145 -14.17 1.81 9.33
CA ALA A 145 -15.48 1.99 8.71
C ALA A 145 -16.52 2.56 9.70
N THR A 146 -16.47 2.11 10.97
CA THR A 146 -17.35 2.64 12.03
C THR A 146 -17.04 4.10 12.33
N ASP A 147 -15.76 4.44 12.42
CA ASP A 147 -15.26 5.80 12.60
C ASP A 147 -15.67 6.72 11.44
N ALA A 148 -15.48 6.29 10.19
CA ALA A 148 -15.92 7.04 9.01
C ALA A 148 -17.41 7.38 9.04
N ILE A 149 -18.26 6.42 9.45
CA ILE A 149 -19.70 6.64 9.60
C ILE A 149 -19.99 7.64 10.72
N GLN A 150 -19.31 7.53 11.87
CA GLN A 150 -19.48 8.45 13.01
C GLN A 150 -19.03 9.88 12.68
N GLN A 151 -17.93 10.03 11.93
CA GLN A 151 -17.45 11.32 11.44
C GLN A 151 -18.33 11.88 10.30
N GLY A 152 -19.33 11.14 9.82
CA GLY A 152 -20.24 11.57 8.77
C GLY A 152 -19.60 11.60 7.38
N ALA A 153 -18.56 10.80 7.15
CA ALA A 153 -17.90 10.69 5.85
C ALA A 153 -18.89 10.27 4.75
N SER A 154 -18.71 10.88 3.58
CA SER A 154 -19.38 10.51 2.33
C SER A 154 -18.53 9.57 1.50
N VAL A 155 -17.21 9.71 1.59
CA VAL A 155 -16.23 8.92 0.83
C VAL A 155 -15.09 8.53 1.76
N ILE A 156 -14.63 7.30 1.66
CA ILE A 156 -13.37 6.83 2.21
C ILE A 156 -12.37 6.72 1.07
N VAL A 157 -11.19 7.29 1.24
CA VAL A 157 -10.02 7.03 0.39
C VAL A 157 -9.11 6.09 1.18
N SER A 158 -9.15 4.81 0.81
CA SER A 158 -8.33 3.75 1.41
C SER A 158 -7.11 3.52 0.55
N TYR A 159 -5.91 3.70 1.09
CA TYR A 159 -4.65 3.49 0.36
C TYR A 159 -4.58 2.07 -0.18
N HIS A 160 -4.79 1.07 0.69
CA HIS A 160 -4.88 -0.32 0.27
C HIS A 160 -6.26 -0.66 -0.30
N PRO A 161 -6.31 -1.48 -1.35
CA PRO A 161 -7.55 -1.89 -2.01
C PRO A 161 -8.38 -2.74 -1.05
N PHE A 162 -9.47 -2.14 -0.56
CA PHE A 162 -10.38 -2.84 0.33
C PHE A 162 -10.99 -4.08 -0.33
N ILE A 163 -11.22 -4.06 -1.65
CA ILE A 163 -11.56 -5.25 -2.44
C ILE A 163 -10.34 -5.58 -3.28
N PHE A 164 -9.48 -6.50 -2.85
CA PHE A 164 -8.29 -6.88 -3.63
C PHE A 164 -8.59 -7.93 -4.70
N SER A 165 -9.36 -8.96 -4.33
CA SER A 165 -9.82 -10.00 -5.24
C SER A 165 -11.33 -9.95 -5.43
N GLY A 166 -11.83 -10.36 -6.60
CA GLY A 166 -13.26 -10.37 -6.88
C GLY A 166 -14.09 -11.16 -5.86
N LEU A 167 -15.10 -10.52 -5.28
CA LEU A 167 -16.02 -11.13 -4.31
C LEU A 167 -17.07 -11.96 -5.04
N LYS A 168 -17.24 -13.23 -4.63
CA LYS A 168 -18.30 -14.11 -5.16
C LYS A 168 -19.63 -13.97 -4.42
N SER A 169 -19.60 -13.39 -3.22
CA SER A 169 -20.76 -13.14 -2.36
C SER A 169 -20.48 -11.99 -1.41
N ILE A 170 -21.54 -11.34 -0.91
CA ILE A 170 -21.46 -10.30 0.12
C ILE A 170 -22.41 -10.72 1.26
N THR A 171 -21.85 -11.19 2.37
CA THR A 171 -22.60 -11.72 3.54
C THR A 171 -21.89 -11.39 4.84
N ASP A 172 -22.56 -11.55 5.98
CA ASP A 172 -21.95 -11.31 7.30
C ASP A 172 -21.05 -12.45 7.83
N LYS A 173 -20.61 -13.37 6.95
CA LYS A 173 -19.74 -14.49 7.31
C LYS A 173 -18.25 -14.15 7.28
N ASP A 174 -17.91 -13.03 6.67
CA ASP A 174 -16.55 -12.56 6.48
C ASP A 174 -16.44 -11.10 6.98
N PRO A 175 -15.42 -10.75 7.78
CA PRO A 175 -15.31 -9.40 8.35
C PRO A 175 -15.24 -8.27 7.31
N GLN A 176 -14.58 -8.50 6.17
CA GLN A 176 -14.50 -7.53 5.08
C GLN A 176 -15.88 -7.36 4.44
N GLN A 177 -16.61 -8.45 4.18
CA GLN A 177 -17.98 -8.37 3.65
C GLN A 177 -18.97 -7.71 4.63
N SER A 178 -18.88 -7.98 5.94
CA SER A 178 -19.69 -7.27 6.95
C SER A 178 -19.40 -5.77 6.98
N THR A 179 -18.12 -5.39 6.84
CA THR A 179 -17.70 -3.99 6.74
C THR A 179 -18.30 -3.34 5.49
N LEU A 180 -18.24 -4.04 4.35
CA LEU A 180 -18.82 -3.60 3.09
C LEU A 180 -20.34 -3.35 3.20
N ILE A 181 -21.08 -4.30 3.77
CA ILE A 181 -22.53 -4.18 4.01
C ILE A 181 -22.84 -2.95 4.86
N ARG A 182 -22.04 -2.70 5.90
CA ARG A 182 -22.20 -1.55 6.79
C ARG A 182 -22.00 -0.22 6.05
N LEU A 183 -20.95 -0.11 5.25
CA LEU A 183 -20.64 1.10 4.46
C LEU A 183 -21.72 1.37 3.40
N MET A 184 -22.16 0.34 2.68
CA MET A 184 -23.23 0.46 1.69
C MET A 184 -24.54 0.95 2.32
N ARG A 185 -24.96 0.35 3.45
CA ARG A 185 -26.16 0.80 4.19
C ARG A 185 -26.04 2.24 4.70
N ALA A 186 -24.82 2.68 4.97
CA ALA A 186 -24.54 4.03 5.42
C ALA A 186 -24.35 5.02 4.26
N GLY A 187 -24.43 4.61 3.00
CA GLY A 187 -24.22 5.48 1.83
C GLY A 187 -22.80 6.01 1.69
N VAL A 188 -21.79 5.26 2.18
CA VAL A 188 -20.37 5.66 2.16
C VAL A 188 -19.66 4.98 1.01
N ALA A 189 -19.09 5.78 0.10
CA ALA A 189 -18.27 5.28 -1.00
C ALA A 189 -16.84 4.94 -0.56
N VAL A 190 -16.15 4.08 -1.31
CA VAL A 190 -14.75 3.73 -1.09
C VAL A 190 -13.97 3.84 -2.39
N TYR A 191 -12.98 4.73 -2.41
CA TYR A 191 -12.02 4.90 -3.50
C TYR A 191 -10.63 4.42 -3.06
N CYS A 192 -9.87 3.80 -3.96
CA CYS A 192 -8.53 3.31 -3.69
C CYS A 192 -7.52 3.76 -4.76
N PRO A 193 -6.46 4.50 -4.40
CA PRO A 193 -5.43 4.89 -5.36
C PRO A 193 -4.23 3.91 -5.42
N HIS A 194 -3.96 3.17 -4.34
CA HIS A 194 -2.87 2.20 -4.16
C HIS A 194 -1.62 2.45 -5.03
N THR A 195 -1.33 1.55 -5.98
CA THR A 195 -0.08 1.62 -6.76
C THR A 195 0.03 2.86 -7.67
N ALA A 196 -1.07 3.56 -7.97
CA ALA A 196 -0.98 4.85 -8.66
C ALA A 196 -0.25 5.89 -7.81
N VAL A 197 -0.42 5.87 -6.49
CA VAL A 197 0.32 6.74 -5.56
C VAL A 197 1.79 6.32 -5.46
N ASP A 198 2.06 5.01 -5.49
CA ASP A 198 3.43 4.49 -5.50
C ASP A 198 4.21 4.92 -6.74
N ALA A 199 3.55 4.86 -7.89
CA ALA A 199 4.16 5.12 -9.19
C ALA A 199 4.27 6.61 -9.54
N ALA A 200 3.51 7.49 -8.89
CA ALA A 200 3.44 8.89 -9.28
C ALA A 200 4.79 9.61 -9.10
N PRO A 201 5.18 10.53 -10.02
CA PRO A 201 6.45 11.26 -9.92
C PRO A 201 6.59 12.08 -8.63
N SER A 202 5.48 12.60 -8.11
CA SER A 202 5.39 13.30 -6.81
C SER A 202 4.71 12.43 -5.75
N GLY A 203 4.81 11.11 -5.91
CA GLY A 203 4.14 10.10 -5.10
C GLY A 203 4.92 9.64 -3.88
N LEU A 204 4.50 8.50 -3.33
CA LEU A 204 5.01 7.97 -2.06
C LEU A 204 6.52 7.71 -2.09
N ASN A 205 7.01 7.06 -3.15
CA ASN A 205 8.42 6.67 -3.25
C ASN A 205 9.35 7.88 -3.46
N THR A 206 8.88 8.93 -4.15
CA THR A 206 9.59 10.21 -4.27
C THR A 206 9.69 10.89 -2.91
N TRP A 207 8.59 10.95 -2.16
CA TRP A 207 8.57 11.53 -0.82
C TRP A 207 9.46 10.77 0.18
N LEU A 208 9.49 9.43 0.09
CA LEU A 208 10.40 8.61 0.90
C LEU A 208 11.87 8.80 0.48
N ALA A 209 12.14 8.98 -0.81
CA ALA A 209 13.48 9.30 -1.30
C ALA A 209 13.95 10.67 -0.78
N ASP A 210 13.06 11.66 -0.71
CA ASP A 210 13.37 12.97 -0.11
C ASP A 210 13.74 12.83 1.38
N ALA A 211 13.10 11.90 2.11
CA ALA A 211 13.46 11.60 3.49
C ALA A 211 14.89 11.06 3.62
N VAL A 212 15.28 10.14 2.72
CA VAL A 212 16.64 9.59 2.65
C VAL A 212 17.66 10.63 2.21
N ALA A 213 17.30 11.47 1.24
CA ALA A 213 18.16 12.54 0.73
C ALA A 213 18.42 13.62 1.79
N GLY A 214 17.38 14.04 2.52
CA GLY A 214 17.44 15.14 3.47
C GLY A 214 18.03 16.41 2.84
N PRO A 215 19.05 17.04 3.45
CA PRO A 215 19.67 18.24 2.90
C PRO A 215 20.65 17.95 1.75
N HIS A 216 20.92 16.68 1.45
CA HIS A 216 21.96 16.31 0.48
C HIS A 216 21.41 16.27 -0.94
N ALA A 217 22.14 16.82 -1.90
CA ALA A 217 21.76 16.80 -3.30
C ALA A 217 21.91 15.38 -3.89
N THR A 218 20.95 14.99 -4.72
CA THR A 218 20.92 13.67 -5.35
C THR A 218 20.50 13.77 -6.81
N THR A 219 21.04 12.91 -7.68
CA THR A 219 20.40 12.57 -8.95
C THR A 219 19.43 11.42 -8.71
N ARG A 220 18.22 11.48 -9.30
CA ARG A 220 17.15 10.50 -9.08
C ARG A 220 16.66 9.90 -10.39
N SER A 221 16.27 8.64 -10.35
CA SER A 221 15.52 7.92 -11.38
C SER A 221 14.49 6.97 -10.74
N VAL A 222 13.58 6.41 -11.53
CA VAL A 222 12.67 5.34 -11.09
C VAL A 222 13.33 3.97 -11.26
N ALA A 223 13.03 3.02 -10.36
CA ALA A 223 13.59 1.67 -10.45
C ALA A 223 12.91 0.86 -11.56
N VAL A 224 11.58 0.95 -11.65
CA VAL A 224 10.77 0.28 -12.68
C VAL A 224 9.86 1.32 -13.36
N PRO A 225 10.22 1.82 -14.54
CA PRO A 225 9.42 2.83 -15.25
C PRO A 225 8.01 2.33 -15.62
N CYS A 226 7.01 3.20 -15.45
CA CYS A 226 5.64 2.95 -15.89
C CYS A 226 5.47 3.36 -17.35
N LYS A 227 5.22 2.38 -18.23
CA LYS A 227 5.10 2.62 -19.69
C LYS A 227 3.79 3.29 -20.10
N THR A 228 2.78 3.20 -19.26
CA THR A 228 1.42 3.72 -19.51
C THR A 228 1.22 5.12 -18.93
N ALA A 229 2.30 5.76 -18.46
CA ALA A 229 2.24 7.08 -17.87
C ALA A 229 1.74 8.13 -18.87
N PRO A 230 0.69 8.91 -18.53
CA PRO A 230 0.28 10.04 -19.34
C PRO A 230 1.36 11.14 -19.30
N GLU A 231 1.35 12.04 -20.28
CA GLU A 231 2.32 13.14 -20.39
C GLU A 231 2.36 14.01 -19.12
N SER A 232 1.20 14.24 -18.48
CA SER A 232 1.09 14.97 -17.22
C SER A 232 1.82 14.33 -16.04
N HIS A 233 2.17 13.04 -16.15
CA HIS A 233 2.87 12.25 -15.13
C HIS A 233 4.09 11.55 -15.74
N ALA A 234 4.76 12.21 -16.69
CA ALA A 234 6.01 11.74 -17.26
C ALA A 234 7.05 11.46 -16.15
N GLY A 235 7.73 10.32 -16.25
CA GLY A 235 8.66 9.85 -15.22
C GLY A 235 8.02 9.01 -14.11
N ALA A 236 6.74 8.65 -14.23
CA ALA A 236 6.10 7.71 -13.31
C ALA A 236 6.77 6.33 -13.35
N GLY A 237 6.80 5.64 -12.22
CA GLY A 237 7.39 4.33 -12.06
C GLY A 237 7.53 3.91 -10.60
N TYR A 238 7.74 2.62 -10.38
CA TYR A 238 7.86 2.05 -9.04
C TYR A 238 9.26 2.18 -8.50
N GLY A 239 9.34 2.53 -7.22
CA GLY A 239 10.60 2.74 -6.50
C GLY A 239 11.39 3.93 -7.02
N ALA A 240 12.19 4.53 -6.14
CA ALA A 240 13.12 5.59 -6.51
C ALA A 240 14.56 5.14 -6.25
N LEU A 241 15.42 5.35 -7.25
CA LEU A 241 16.87 5.16 -7.16
C LEU A 241 17.53 6.52 -7.15
N ALA A 242 18.59 6.68 -6.37
CA ALA A 242 19.31 7.93 -6.33
C ALA A 242 20.78 7.76 -5.93
N THR A 243 21.58 8.73 -6.35
CA THR A 243 23.00 8.85 -6.03
C THR A 243 23.26 10.23 -5.44
N PHE A 244 23.94 10.28 -4.30
CA PHE A 244 24.37 11.53 -3.68
C PHE A 244 25.42 12.23 -4.55
N THR A 245 25.22 13.51 -4.82
CA THR A 245 26.14 14.33 -5.63
C THR A 245 27.04 15.22 -4.80
N ASP A 246 26.76 15.34 -3.51
CA ASP A 246 27.59 16.09 -2.56
C ASP A 246 28.88 15.31 -2.32
N GLY A 247 29.98 15.81 -2.91
CA GLY A 247 31.26 15.09 -2.97
C GLY A 247 31.99 15.23 -4.31
N LYS A 248 31.44 15.94 -5.29
CA LYS A 248 32.30 16.61 -6.28
C LYS A 248 32.85 17.87 -5.64
N ASP A 249 34.03 17.77 -5.04
CA ASP A 249 34.79 18.94 -4.56
C ASP A 249 34.86 19.98 -5.69
N SER A 250 34.19 21.11 -5.51
CA SER A 250 34.31 22.30 -6.36
C SER A 250 35.65 23.02 -6.18
N SER A 251 36.61 22.46 -5.43
CA SER A 251 37.88 23.12 -5.11
C SER A 251 38.94 22.20 -4.47
N SER A 252 39.37 21.10 -5.10
CA SER A 252 40.50 20.30 -4.57
C SER A 252 41.36 19.66 -5.66
N SER A 253 42.14 20.46 -6.37
CA SER A 253 43.28 20.00 -7.16
C SER A 253 44.47 19.76 -6.24
N SER A 254 44.54 18.63 -5.54
CA SER A 254 45.80 18.05 -5.04
C SER A 254 45.54 16.71 -4.33
N GLY A 255 46.33 15.71 -4.67
CA GLY A 255 46.11 14.33 -4.27
C GLY A 255 46.26 14.09 -2.76
N SER A 256 45.17 13.65 -2.14
CA SER A 256 45.18 12.63 -1.08
C SER A 256 43.79 12.00 -1.06
N SER A 257 43.68 10.76 -1.55
CA SER A 257 42.43 10.00 -1.61
C SER A 257 41.97 9.63 -0.20
N SER A 258 41.25 10.54 0.44
CA SER A 258 40.41 10.23 1.59
C SER A 258 39.02 9.87 1.07
N ASN A 259 38.55 8.68 1.46
CA ASN A 259 37.32 8.06 1.02
C ASN A 259 36.08 8.68 1.70
N THR A 260 35.95 10.01 1.65
CA THR A 260 35.06 10.81 2.51
C THR A 260 33.70 11.14 1.90
N GLY A 261 33.46 10.77 0.64
CA GLY A 261 32.18 10.99 -0.04
C GLY A 261 31.05 10.05 0.42
N GLY A 262 29.81 10.54 0.40
CA GLY A 262 28.60 9.79 0.78
C GLY A 262 28.02 10.22 2.13
N VAL A 263 26.92 9.60 2.54
CA VAL A 263 26.13 9.96 3.73
C VAL A 263 26.10 8.79 4.71
N THR A 264 26.16 9.04 6.02
CA THR A 264 26.16 7.95 7.00
C THR A 264 24.77 7.29 7.10
N VAL A 265 24.73 5.96 7.25
CA VAL A 265 23.48 5.23 7.45
C VAL A 265 22.76 5.72 8.72
N ALA A 266 23.49 5.98 9.81
CA ALA A 266 22.90 6.53 11.03
C ALA A 266 22.19 7.88 10.83
N GLU A 267 22.73 8.78 10.02
CA GLU A 267 22.06 10.05 9.70
C GLU A 267 20.79 9.83 8.86
N ILE A 268 20.82 8.88 7.92
CA ILE A 268 19.64 8.49 7.14
C ILE A 268 18.56 7.89 8.06
N LEU A 269 18.95 7.00 8.97
CA LEU A 269 18.02 6.36 9.92
C LEU A 269 17.32 7.38 10.83
N LYS A 270 18.05 8.38 11.33
CA LYS A 270 17.46 9.47 12.13
C LYS A 270 16.43 10.26 11.33
N ARG A 271 16.76 10.62 10.08
CA ARG A 271 15.82 11.34 9.20
C ARG A 271 14.60 10.51 8.86
N LEU A 272 14.76 9.22 8.56
CA LEU A 272 13.65 8.30 8.33
C LEU A 272 12.78 8.19 9.58
N ALA A 273 13.39 8.01 10.76
CA ALA A 273 12.66 7.94 12.02
C ALA A 273 11.81 9.19 12.25
N ASP A 274 12.38 10.38 12.10
CA ASP A 274 11.67 11.65 12.27
C ASP A 274 10.55 11.82 11.23
N LYS A 275 10.86 11.56 9.94
CA LYS A 275 9.93 11.76 8.83
C LYS A 275 8.72 10.83 8.87
N LEU A 276 8.92 9.61 9.38
CA LEU A 276 7.91 8.55 9.47
C LEU A 276 7.15 8.55 10.82
N GLY A 277 7.13 9.68 11.52
CA GLY A 277 6.33 9.86 12.73
C GLY A 277 7.04 9.53 14.05
N GLY A 278 8.37 9.60 14.07
CA GLY A 278 9.17 9.40 15.29
C GLY A 278 9.44 7.93 15.61
N LEU A 279 9.90 7.14 14.63
CA LEU A 279 10.20 5.72 14.84
C LEU A 279 11.29 5.53 15.90
N ARG A 280 10.97 4.78 16.95
CA ARG A 280 11.96 4.43 18.00
C ARG A 280 12.87 3.28 17.59
N HIS A 281 12.38 2.39 16.72
CA HIS A 281 13.08 1.18 16.31
C HIS A 281 12.98 1.04 14.79
N VAL A 282 14.09 0.63 14.17
CA VAL A 282 14.18 0.34 12.73
C VAL A 282 14.98 -0.95 12.57
N MET A 283 14.57 -1.81 11.64
CA MET A 283 15.27 -3.07 11.37
C MET A 283 16.33 -2.84 10.29
N VAL A 284 17.57 -3.22 10.57
CA VAL A 284 18.69 -3.04 9.64
C VAL A 284 19.41 -4.37 9.43
N ALA A 285 19.58 -4.74 8.16
CA ALA A 285 20.45 -5.82 7.75
C ALA A 285 21.69 -5.22 7.08
N SER A 286 22.87 -5.55 7.59
CA SER A 286 24.14 -5.00 7.10
C SER A 286 25.12 -6.12 6.73
N PRO A 287 26.06 -5.87 5.79
CA PRO A 287 27.16 -6.79 5.53
C PRO A 287 27.95 -7.13 6.79
N VAL A 288 28.54 -8.33 6.84
CA VAL A 288 29.34 -8.78 8.00
C VAL A 288 30.50 -7.81 8.25
N GLY A 289 30.60 -7.33 9.49
CA GLY A 289 31.64 -6.39 9.91
C GLY A 289 31.32 -4.91 9.67
N ALA A 290 30.20 -4.57 9.03
CA ALA A 290 29.75 -3.20 8.89
C ALA A 290 29.15 -2.65 10.21
N ASP A 291 29.51 -1.42 10.58
CA ASP A 291 28.89 -0.71 11.70
C ASP A 291 27.97 0.38 11.15
N VAL A 292 26.65 0.22 11.33
CA VAL A 292 25.60 1.15 10.89
C VAL A 292 25.86 2.59 11.33
N ARG A 293 26.57 2.80 12.46
CA ARG A 293 26.91 4.13 12.97
C ARG A 293 27.91 4.88 12.10
N THR A 294 28.77 4.15 11.40
CA THR A 294 29.89 4.73 10.63
C THR A 294 29.82 4.43 9.14
N THR A 295 29.08 3.39 8.72
CA THR A 295 28.90 3.03 7.31
C THR A 295 28.37 4.22 6.53
N ARG A 296 29.03 4.56 5.42
CA ARG A 296 28.60 5.59 4.47
C ARG A 296 28.08 4.95 3.19
N VAL A 297 27.06 5.56 2.60
CA VAL A 297 26.42 5.15 1.36
C VAL A 297 26.42 6.30 0.36
N ARG A 298 26.64 6.00 -0.91
CA ARG A 298 26.70 6.96 -2.02
C ARG A 298 25.49 6.85 -2.93
N SER A 299 24.84 5.71 -2.94
CA SER A 299 23.58 5.50 -3.65
C SER A 299 22.57 4.75 -2.79
N TYR A 300 21.30 4.95 -3.11
CA TYR A 300 20.20 4.30 -2.42
C TYR A 300 19.05 3.99 -3.36
N GLY A 301 18.28 2.96 -3.02
CA GLY A 301 16.98 2.65 -3.60
C GLY A 301 15.93 2.65 -2.49
N VAL A 302 14.77 3.26 -2.75
CA VAL A 302 13.62 3.25 -1.85
C VAL A 302 12.38 2.69 -2.53
N CYS A 303 11.61 1.89 -1.80
CA CYS A 303 10.30 1.45 -2.23
C CYS A 303 9.47 1.12 -0.98
N ALA A 304 8.43 1.90 -0.71
CA ALA A 304 7.52 1.67 0.41
C ALA A 304 6.80 0.31 0.30
N GLY A 305 6.17 -0.12 1.40
CA GLY A 305 5.46 -1.39 1.49
C GLY A 305 6.38 -2.60 1.22
N SER A 306 5.85 -3.58 0.50
CA SER A 306 6.54 -4.81 0.06
C SER A 306 7.51 -4.58 -1.12
N GLY A 307 8.41 -3.60 -0.98
CA GLY A 307 9.17 -3.01 -2.09
C GLY A 307 10.44 -3.74 -2.56
N TYR A 308 10.87 -4.83 -1.92
CA TYR A 308 12.16 -5.46 -2.26
C TYR A 308 12.21 -5.97 -3.71
N ASP A 309 11.13 -6.54 -4.21
CA ASP A 309 11.11 -7.09 -5.57
C ASP A 309 11.24 -6.03 -6.65
N VAL A 310 10.85 -4.78 -6.35
CA VAL A 310 11.05 -3.61 -7.21
C VAL A 310 12.54 -3.23 -7.26
N LEU A 311 13.24 -3.34 -6.13
CA LEU A 311 14.62 -2.86 -5.98
C LEU A 311 15.71 -3.93 -6.11
N LYS A 312 15.38 -5.22 -6.13
CA LYS A 312 16.37 -6.31 -6.04
C LYS A 312 17.46 -6.25 -7.12
N ALA A 313 17.12 -5.71 -8.30
CA ALA A 313 18.03 -5.54 -9.43
C ALA A 313 18.85 -4.25 -9.39
N ALA A 314 18.52 -3.31 -8.48
CA ALA A 314 19.24 -2.06 -8.35
C ALA A 314 20.65 -2.27 -7.80
N ASP A 315 21.62 -1.59 -8.42
CA ASP A 315 23.02 -1.56 -7.99
C ASP A 315 23.23 -0.31 -7.11
N VAL A 316 22.90 -0.46 -5.83
CA VAL A 316 22.93 0.62 -4.84
C VAL A 316 23.49 0.14 -3.51
N ASP A 317 24.11 1.06 -2.76
CA ASP A 317 24.71 0.74 -1.46
C ASP A 317 23.65 0.50 -0.36
N LEU A 318 22.53 1.23 -0.43
CA LEU A 318 21.44 1.20 0.54
C LEU A 318 20.11 0.86 -0.11
N LEU A 319 19.35 -0.06 0.50
CA LEU A 319 17.95 -0.31 0.21
C LEU A 319 17.10 0.14 1.39
N VAL A 320 16.04 0.92 1.16
CA VAL A 320 15.03 1.28 2.16
C VAL A 320 13.68 0.76 1.68
N VAL A 321 13.08 -0.15 2.45
CA VAL A 321 11.78 -0.74 2.13
C VAL A 321 10.85 -0.71 3.35
N GLY A 322 9.55 -0.88 3.14
CA GLY A 322 8.63 -1.13 4.25
C GLY A 322 8.92 -2.49 4.89
N GLU A 323 8.89 -3.55 4.08
CA GLU A 323 9.16 -4.91 4.53
C GLU A 323 9.86 -5.77 3.46
N THR A 324 10.47 -6.88 3.91
CA THR A 324 11.03 -7.93 3.05
C THR A 324 11.17 -9.25 3.77
N SER A 325 11.32 -10.34 3.01
CA SER A 325 11.59 -11.67 3.57
C SER A 325 13.00 -11.79 4.15
N HIS A 326 13.19 -12.73 5.08
CA HIS A 326 14.50 -13.06 5.63
C HIS A 326 15.55 -13.37 4.55
N HIS A 327 15.19 -14.19 3.56
CA HIS A 327 16.12 -14.59 2.48
C HIS A 327 16.46 -13.42 1.55
N SER A 328 15.52 -12.51 1.31
CA SER A 328 15.76 -11.28 0.56
C SER A 328 16.75 -10.37 1.28
N ALA A 329 16.61 -10.22 2.60
CA ALA A 329 17.57 -9.47 3.42
C ALA A 329 18.96 -10.12 3.40
N LEU A 330 19.06 -11.45 3.57
CA LEU A 330 20.32 -12.18 3.45
C LEU A 330 20.99 -11.99 2.09
N ARG A 331 20.21 -12.05 1.02
CA ARG A 331 20.72 -11.82 -0.34
C ARG A 331 21.28 -10.40 -0.49
N ALA A 332 20.59 -9.38 0.01
CA ALA A 332 21.06 -7.99 -0.06
C ALA A 332 22.43 -7.82 0.62
N ILE A 333 22.59 -8.34 1.84
CA ILE A 333 23.84 -8.22 2.59
C ILE A 333 24.98 -9.05 1.98
N GLN A 334 24.68 -10.21 1.38
CA GLN A 334 25.66 -11.01 0.62
C GLN A 334 26.16 -10.30 -0.64
N GLN A 335 25.35 -9.38 -1.18
CA GLN A 335 25.72 -8.52 -2.29
C GLN A 335 26.38 -7.21 -1.83
N GLY A 336 26.76 -7.10 -0.55
CA GLY A 336 27.44 -5.94 0.00
C GLY A 336 26.55 -4.73 0.29
N ARG A 337 25.22 -4.88 0.18
CA ARG A 337 24.26 -3.78 0.39
C ARG A 337 23.79 -3.73 1.84
N THR A 338 23.55 -2.53 2.34
CA THR A 338 22.77 -2.34 3.57
C THR A 338 21.29 -2.29 3.23
N LEU A 339 20.45 -2.95 4.01
CA LEU A 339 19.00 -2.92 3.86
C LEU A 339 18.35 -2.43 5.15
N VAL A 340 17.45 -1.46 5.02
CA VAL A 340 16.68 -0.86 6.10
C VAL A 340 15.20 -1.19 5.86
N GLN A 341 14.55 -1.75 6.87
CA GLN A 341 13.10 -1.94 6.89
C GLN A 341 12.48 -0.99 7.91
N VAL A 342 11.57 -0.15 7.44
CA VAL A 342 10.86 0.82 8.29
C VAL A 342 9.46 0.36 8.69
N PHE A 343 9.11 -0.91 8.44
CA PHE A 343 7.78 -1.50 8.54
C PHE A 343 6.81 -1.00 7.45
N HIS A 344 5.97 -1.92 6.95
CA HIS A 344 5.01 -1.67 5.86
C HIS A 344 4.14 -0.44 6.19
N SER A 345 3.41 -0.56 7.30
CA SER A 345 2.50 0.45 7.83
C SER A 345 3.10 1.85 7.96
N ASN A 346 4.33 1.94 8.46
CA ASN A 346 4.97 3.22 8.75
C ASN A 346 5.49 3.90 7.48
N SER A 347 5.88 3.08 6.48
CA SER A 347 6.37 3.59 5.20
C SER A 347 5.32 4.37 4.40
N GLU A 348 4.02 4.17 4.69
CA GLU A 348 2.89 4.71 3.94
C GLU A 348 2.08 5.77 4.71
N ARG A 349 1.75 5.51 5.98
CA ARG A 349 0.79 6.33 6.75
C ARG A 349 1.18 7.80 6.87
N SER A 350 2.46 8.07 7.10
CA SER A 350 2.95 9.45 7.23
C SER A 350 2.79 10.25 5.92
N TYR A 351 2.89 9.59 4.76
CA TYR A 351 2.60 10.24 3.47
C TYR A 351 1.13 10.59 3.33
N LEU A 352 0.22 9.70 3.76
CA LEU A 352 -1.22 9.98 3.73
C LEU A 352 -1.56 11.24 4.54
N GLN A 353 -0.97 11.36 5.74
CA GLN A 353 -1.16 12.51 6.62
C GLN A 353 -0.53 13.81 6.08
N GLN A 354 0.74 13.73 5.64
CA GLN A 354 1.55 14.90 5.31
C GLN A 354 1.34 15.40 3.87
N VAL A 355 0.94 14.54 2.94
CA VAL A 355 0.90 14.84 1.50
C VAL A 355 -0.49 14.61 0.93
N LEU A 356 -1.01 13.39 0.97
CA LEU A 356 -2.26 13.06 0.27
C LEU A 356 -3.44 13.84 0.84
N ARG A 357 -3.60 13.84 2.18
CA ARG A 357 -4.70 14.53 2.87
C ARG A 357 -4.76 16.03 2.51
N PRO A 358 -3.71 16.85 2.71
CA PRO A 358 -3.78 18.27 2.37
C PRO A 358 -3.94 18.52 0.86
N ALA A 359 -3.27 17.73 -0.01
CA ALA A 359 -3.39 17.90 -1.46
C ALA A 359 -4.80 17.59 -1.97
N LEU A 360 -5.44 16.55 -1.44
CA LEU A 360 -6.83 16.22 -1.75
C LEU A 360 -7.78 17.29 -1.23
N GLU A 361 -7.58 17.76 0.01
CA GLU A 361 -8.43 18.80 0.61
C GLU A 361 -8.40 20.11 -0.19
N GLU A 362 -7.20 20.54 -0.62
CA GLU A 362 -7.02 21.73 -1.45
C GLU A 362 -7.82 21.62 -2.77
N ARG A 363 -7.72 20.46 -3.46
CA ARG A 363 -8.46 20.22 -4.71
C ARG A 363 -9.97 20.19 -4.51
N LEU A 364 -10.45 19.55 -3.44
CA LEU A 364 -11.88 19.47 -3.16
C LEU A 364 -12.46 20.85 -2.84
N ARG A 365 -11.75 21.65 -2.04
CA ARG A 365 -12.19 23.01 -1.66
C ARG A 365 -12.27 23.99 -2.83
N ALA A 366 -11.55 23.73 -3.92
CA ALA A 366 -11.68 24.52 -5.15
C ALA A 366 -13.08 24.41 -5.78
N ALA A 367 -13.79 23.30 -5.56
CA ALA A 367 -15.14 23.06 -6.08
C ALA A 367 -16.23 23.09 -5.00
N VAL A 368 -15.92 22.66 -3.77
CA VAL A 368 -16.84 22.57 -2.62
C VAL A 368 -16.13 23.16 -1.40
N PRO A 369 -16.29 24.49 -1.12
CA PRO A 369 -15.51 25.19 -0.10
C PRO A 369 -15.60 24.60 1.32
N GLU A 370 -16.72 23.97 1.65
CA GLU A 370 -16.98 23.32 2.94
C GLU A 370 -16.43 21.88 3.02
N ALA A 371 -15.82 21.36 1.94
CA ALA A 371 -15.23 20.03 1.94
C ALA A 371 -14.09 19.92 2.96
N THR A 372 -14.03 18.76 3.60
CA THR A 372 -12.99 18.45 4.60
C THR A 372 -12.41 17.06 4.35
N VAL A 373 -11.12 16.92 4.60
CA VAL A 373 -10.42 15.63 4.54
C VAL A 373 -9.81 15.32 5.89
N VAL A 374 -10.37 14.28 6.52
CA VAL A 374 -10.01 13.81 7.87
C VAL A 374 -9.24 12.50 7.78
N LEU A 375 -8.56 12.14 8.86
CA LEU A 375 -7.92 10.82 9.03
C LEU A 375 -8.75 9.99 10.01
N SER A 376 -8.68 8.66 9.91
CA SER A 376 -9.26 7.81 10.94
C SER A 376 -8.42 7.82 12.21
N GLU A 377 -9.08 7.84 13.37
CA GLU A 377 -8.42 7.66 14.67
C GLU A 377 -8.06 6.19 14.97
N TYR A 378 -8.64 5.28 14.19
CA TYR A 378 -8.51 3.83 14.35
C TYR A 378 -7.58 3.19 13.30
N ASP A 379 -7.06 3.99 12.37
CA ASP A 379 -6.06 3.54 11.42
C ASP A 379 -4.71 3.36 12.10
N LYS A 380 -4.31 2.11 12.33
CA LYS A 380 -3.11 1.74 13.08
C LYS A 380 -2.46 0.50 12.47
N ASP A 381 -1.16 0.39 12.67
CA ASP A 381 -0.41 -0.82 12.37
C ASP A 381 -1.01 -2.01 13.15
N PRO A 382 -1.30 -3.16 12.51
CA PRO A 382 -1.70 -4.37 13.23
C PRO A 382 -0.61 -4.93 14.16
N PHE A 383 0.65 -4.52 14.00
CA PHE A 383 1.76 -4.96 14.83
C PHE A 383 2.17 -3.91 15.87
N THR A 384 2.47 -4.37 17.08
CA THR A 384 3.14 -3.57 18.11
C THR A 384 4.45 -4.24 18.48
N VAL A 385 5.54 -3.48 18.47
CA VAL A 385 6.84 -3.96 18.96
C VAL A 385 6.82 -3.92 20.48
N ILE A 386 6.81 -5.09 21.11
CA ILE A 386 6.80 -5.25 22.56
C ILE A 386 8.21 -5.54 23.06
N ASP A 387 8.67 -4.78 24.04
CA ASP A 387 9.81 -5.18 24.85
C ASP A 387 9.33 -6.25 25.84
N VAL A 388 9.78 -7.50 25.64
CA VAL A 388 9.38 -8.62 26.48
C VAL A 388 9.87 -8.50 27.93
N THR A 389 10.81 -7.60 28.21
CA THR A 389 11.25 -7.28 29.56
C THR A 389 10.33 -6.29 30.29
N GLU A 390 9.41 -5.64 29.56
CA GLU A 390 8.39 -4.72 30.09
C GLU A 390 7.02 -5.39 30.34
N LEU A 391 6.89 -6.71 30.07
CA LEU A 391 5.70 -7.52 30.36
C LEU A 391 5.75 -8.13 31.76
#